data_AF-A0ABD5TRK5-F1
#
_entry.id   AF-A0ABD5TRK5-F1
#
_cell.length_a   1.000
_cell.length_b   1.000
_cell.length_c   1.000
_cell.angle_alpha   90.00
_cell.angle_beta   90.00
_cell.angle_gamma   90.00
#
_symmetry.space_group_name_H-M   'P 1'
#
loop_
_entity.id
_entity.type
_entity.pdbx_description
1 polymer ?
#
loop_
_entity_poly.entity_id
_entity_poly.type
_entity_poly.pdbx_seq_one_letter_code
_entity_poly.pdbx_strand_id
1 'polypeptide(L)' 'MGRTTLIEPVLECPLCHDGFDAESDRREHMLADHDPEELVTQLLAHVDAYEERGHRV' A
#
# COMPACT_ATOMS: atom_id res chain seq x y z
N MET A 1 -3.96 -29.80 6.05
CA MET A 1 -3.44 -29.01 7.19
C MET A 1 -3.13 -27.61 6.68
N GLY A 2 -4.15 -26.76 6.51
CA GLY A 2 -3.97 -25.38 6.05
C GLY A 2 -3.68 -24.50 7.26
N ARG A 3 -2.48 -23.94 7.34
CA ARG A 3 -2.10 -23.01 8.41
C ARG A 3 -2.90 -21.73 8.17
N THR A 4 -3.92 -21.50 8.98
CA THR A 4 -4.58 -20.19 9.08
C THR A 4 -3.56 -19.23 9.66
N THR A 5 -2.85 -18.50 8.80
CA THR A 5 -1.98 -17.40 9.24
C THR A 5 -2.88 -16.35 9.88
N LEU A 6 -2.72 -16.15 11.18
CA LEU A 6 -3.21 -14.97 11.87
C LEU A 6 -2.44 -13.80 11.24
N ILE A 7 -3.09 -13.08 10.33
CA ILE A 7 -2.50 -11.89 9.72
C ILE A 7 -2.55 -10.82 10.82
N GLU A 8 -1.46 -10.71 11.59
CA GLU A 8 -1.16 -9.44 12.24
C GLU A 8 -1.08 -8.40 11.12
N PRO A 9 -1.72 -7.23 11.24
CA PRO A 9 -1.65 -6.20 10.21
C PRO A 9 -0.22 -5.66 10.20
N VAL A 10 0.67 -6.34 9.48
CA VAL A 10 2.00 -5.83 9.19
C VAL A 10 1.80 -4.56 8.40
N LEU A 11 2.34 -3.46 8.89
CA LEU A 11 2.28 -2.19 8.18
C LEU A 11 3.31 -2.27 7.05
N GLU A 12 2.89 -2.83 5.92
CA GLU A 12 3.76 -3.01 4.76
C GLU A 12 3.77 -1.76 3.87
N CYS A 13 4.92 -1.48 3.26
CA CYS A 13 5.04 -0.47 2.22
C CYS A 13 4.45 -1.00 0.91
N PRO A 14 3.52 -0.29 0.25
CA PRO A 14 2.89 -0.76 -0.99
C PRO A 14 3.84 -0.74 -2.20
N LEU A 15 5.00 -0.10 -2.11
CA LEU A 15 5.97 0.01 -3.22
C LEU A 15 7.01 -1.11 -3.19
N CYS A 16 7.57 -1.39 -2.01
CA CYS A 16 8.66 -2.36 -1.83
C CYS A 16 8.29 -3.57 -0.96
N HIS A 17 7.10 -3.59 -0.36
CA HIS A 17 6.62 -4.60 0.59
C HIS A 17 7.51 -4.80 1.82
N ASP A 18 8.29 -3.79 2.18
CA ASP A 18 9.03 -3.80 3.44
C ASP A 18 8.06 -3.69 4.62
N GLY A 19 8.33 -4.43 5.68
CA GLY A 19 7.43 -4.60 6.81
C GLY A 19 7.86 -3.74 7.99
N PHE A 20 6.93 -2.94 8.51
CA PHE A 20 7.19 -2.02 9.61
C PHE A 20 6.36 -2.36 10.85
N ASP A 21 6.96 -2.18 12.03
CA ASP A 21 6.30 -2.37 13.32
C ASP A 21 5.37 -1.20 13.69
N ALA A 22 5.56 -0.01 13.11
CA ALA A 22 4.72 1.15 13.35
C ALA A 22 4.44 1.99 12.09
N GLU A 23 3.32 2.74 12.13
CA GLU A 23 2.87 3.54 10.98
C GLU A 23 3.81 4.73 10.72
N SER A 24 4.39 5.28 11.78
CA SER A 24 5.35 6.38 11.69
C SER A 24 6.59 5.96 10.90
N ASP A 25 7.16 4.79 11.20
CA ASP A 25 8.31 4.23 10.49
C ASP A 25 7.99 3.99 9.01
N ARG A 26 6.82 3.39 8.72
CA ARG A 26 6.36 3.23 7.34
C ARG A 26 6.21 4.56 6.62
N ARG A 27 5.64 5.58 7.27
CA ARG A 27 5.47 6.92 6.67
C ARG A 27 6.79 7.60 6.41
N GLU A 28 7.73 7.52 7.35
CA GLU A 28 9.07 8.07 7.19
C GLU A 28 9.80 7.36 6.05
N HIS A 29 9.76 6.03 6.01
CA HIS A 29 10.30 5.23 4.91
C HIS A 29 9.72 5.67 3.55
N MET A 30 8.40 5.80 3.44
CA MET A 30 7.75 6.26 2.21
C MET A 30 8.20 7.66 1.78
N LEU A 31 8.53 8.55 2.72
CA LEU A 31 8.98 9.91 2.42
C LEU A 31 10.49 10.00 2.13
N ALA A 32 11.28 9.07 2.68
CA ALA A 32 12.73 9.11 2.61
C ALA A 32 13.31 8.23 1.49
N ASP A 33 12.70 7.07 1.22
CA ASP A 33 13.21 6.04 0.30
C ASP A 33 12.48 6.04 -1.06
N HIS A 34 11.26 6.60 -1.11
CA HIS A 34 10.46 6.68 -2.32
C HIS A 34 10.24 8.12 -2.74
N ASP A 35 10.35 8.36 -4.03
CA ASP A 35 10.04 9.67 -4.59
C ASP A 35 8.53 9.94 -4.50
N PRO A 36 8.13 11.22 -4.29
CA PRO A 36 6.72 11.58 -4.24
C PRO A 36 5.96 11.23 -5.53
N GLU A 37 6.64 11.14 -6.67
CA GLU A 37 6.05 10.68 -7.94
C GLU A 37 5.68 9.19 -7.91
N GLU A 38 6.47 8.34 -7.23
CA GLU A 38 6.16 6.91 -7.08
C GLU A 38 4.94 6.70 -6.17
N LEU A 39 4.86 7.47 -5.07
CA LEU A 39 3.70 7.46 -4.17
C LEU A 39 2.41 7.89 -4.88
N VAL A 40 2.48 8.92 -5.71
CA VAL A 40 1.32 9.40 -6.50
C VAL A 40 0.91 8.36 -7.54
N THR A 41 1.87 7.73 -8.21
CA THR A 41 1.59 6.68 -9.20
C THR A 41 0.87 5.49 -8.57
N GLN A 42 1.31 5.05 -7.38
CA GLN A 42 0.63 4.00 -6.63
C GLN A 42 -0.80 4.42 -6.24
N LEU A 43 -0.99 5.67 -5.82
CA LEU A 43 -2.33 6.20 -5.49
C LEU A 43 -3.24 6.25 -6.72
N LEU A 44 -2.71 6.69 -7.87
CA LEU A 44 -3.45 6.76 -9.14
C LEU A 44 -3.85 5.37 -9.64
N ALA A 45 -2.96 4.38 -9.55
CA ALA A 45 -3.28 2.99 -9.88
C ALA A 45 -4.42 2.44 -9.01
N HIS A 46 -4.51 2.86 -7.75
CA HIS A 46 -5.64 2.51 -6.89
C HIS A 46 -6.93 3.26 -7.24
N VAL A 47 -6.86 4.49 -7.75
CA VAL A 47 -8.04 5.30 -8.14
C VAL A 47 -8.62 4.85 -9.48
N ASP A 48 -7.79 4.46 -10.45
CA ASP A 48 -8.25 3.94 -11.75
C ASP A 48 -9.12 2.68 -11.57
N ALA A 49 -8.70 1.79 -10.66
CA ALA A 49 -9.47 0.61 -10.26
C ALA A 49 -10.82 0.94 -9.57
N TYR A 50 -11.01 2.17 -9.06
CA TYR A 50 -12.29 2.63 -8.50
C TYR A 50 -13.22 3.17 -9.59
N GLU A 51 -12.71 3.86 -10.61
CA GLU A 51 -13.51 4.44 -11.69
C GLU A 51 -14.12 3.36 -12.60
N GLU A 52 -13.40 2.25 -12.82
CA GLU A 52 -13.92 1.10 -13.59
C GLU A 52 -15.15 0.43 -12.95
N ARG A 53 -15.38 0.64 -11.65
CA ARG A 53 -16.53 0.07 -10.91
C ARG A 53 -17.70 1.03 -10.76
N GLY A 54 -17.55 2.28 -11.23
CA GLY A 54 -18.57 3.32 -11.18
C GLY A 54 -19.47 3.43 -12.41
N HIS A 55 -19.22 2.68 -13.49
CA HIS A 55 -20.04 2.74 -14.71
C HIS A 55 -21.17 1.71 -14.69
N ARG A 56 -22.25 2.02 -13.97
CA ARG A 56 -23.57 1.39 -14.17
C ARG A 56 -24.40 2.29 -15.08
N VAL A 57 -24.51 1.89 -16.35
CA VAL A 57 -25.52 2.37 -17.31
C VAL A 57 -26.95 2.13 -16.81
#